data_AF-A0A971RX51-F1
#
_entry.id   AF-A0A971RX51-F1
#
_cell.length_a   1.000
_cell.length_b   1.000
_cell.length_c   1.000
_cell.angle_alpha   90.00
_cell.angle_beta   90.00
_cell.angle_gamma   90.00
#
_symmetry.space_group_name_H-M   'P 1'
#
loop_
_entity.id
_entity.type
_entity.pdbx_description
1 polymer ?
#
loop_
_entity_poly.entity_id
_entity_poly.type
_entity_poly.pdbx_seq_one_letter_code
_entity_poly.pdbx_strand_id
1 'polypeptide(L)'
;MGKRKKRKRGIRLIHIILLLIIFWVGKTLISQQKMIEELTHRKMKEAEEITQLEKEIEELNKEIENKDSLSFIEKVAREDLRMVRPREIIYIDKNKEDNPFRSFRK
;
A
#
# COMPACT_ATOMS: atom_id res chain seq x y z
N MET A 1 72.69 46.57 -6.83
CA MET A 1 71.24 46.33 -7.02
C MET A 1 70.93 44.83 -6.89
N GLY A 2 70.48 44.38 -5.71
CA GLY A 2 70.16 42.97 -5.48
C GLY A 2 68.73 42.63 -5.88
N LYS A 3 68.55 41.78 -6.90
CA LYS A 3 67.23 41.30 -7.33
C LYS A 3 66.66 40.34 -6.29
N ARG A 4 65.64 40.79 -5.53
CA ARG A 4 64.89 39.94 -4.59
C ARG A 4 64.13 38.84 -5.34
N LYS A 5 64.55 37.59 -5.17
CA LYS A 5 63.85 36.39 -5.69
C LYS A 5 62.50 36.25 -4.97
N LYS A 6 61.39 36.42 -5.70
CA LYS A 6 60.03 36.17 -5.17
C LYS A 6 59.88 34.67 -4.88
N ARG A 7 59.83 34.28 -3.59
CA ARG A 7 59.48 32.91 -3.19
C ARG A 7 58.04 32.64 -3.62
N LYS A 8 57.85 31.72 -4.56
CA LYS A 8 56.53 31.19 -4.91
C LYS A 8 55.95 30.53 -3.66
N ARG A 9 54.89 31.11 -3.09
CA ARG A 9 54.14 30.50 -1.98
C ARG A 9 53.38 29.32 -2.56
N GLY A 10 53.92 28.11 -2.41
CA GLY A 10 53.24 26.88 -2.80
C GLY A 10 51.94 26.66 -2.04
N ILE A 11 51.18 25.66 -2.47
CA ILE A 11 49.96 25.21 -1.81
C ILE A 11 50.32 24.83 -0.36
N ARG A 12 49.81 25.58 0.62
CA ARG A 12 50.02 25.29 2.04
C ARG A 12 49.20 24.05 2.41
N LEU A 13 49.70 23.23 3.34
CA LEU A 13 49.07 22.00 3.87
C LEU A 13 47.56 22.17 4.17
N ILE A 14 47.16 23.37 4.60
CA ILE A 14 45.76 23.78 4.83
C ILE A 14 44.83 23.54 3.63
N HIS A 15 45.29 23.74 2.39
CA HIS A 15 44.44 23.54 1.21
C HIS A 15 44.14 22.06 0.96
N ILE A 16 45.07 21.16 1.33
CA ILE A 16 44.90 19.71 1.22
C ILE A 16 43.88 19.24 2.26
N ILE A 17 43.99 19.74 3.50
CA ILE A 17 43.03 19.45 4.58
C ILE A 17 41.63 19.95 4.19
N LEU A 18 41.52 21.16 3.65
CA LEU A 18 40.25 21.73 3.20
C LEU A 18 39.62 20.90 2.06
N LEU A 19 40.43 20.43 1.10
CA LEU A 19 39.97 19.54 0.04
C LEU A 19 39.42 18.21 0.57
N LEU A 20 40.07 17.60 1.57
CA LEU A 20 39.60 16.37 2.20
C LEU A 20 38.25 16.56 2.91
N ILE A 21 38.08 17.68 3.61
CA ILE A 21 36.81 18.02 4.27
C ILE A 21 35.71 18.19 3.24
N ILE A 22 35.96 18.95 2.16
CA ILE A 22 34.98 19.16 1.08
C ILE A 22 34.61 17.82 0.43
N PHE A 23 35.59 16.94 0.20
CA PHE A 23 35.33 15.63 -0.39
C PHE A 23 34.49 14.73 0.53
N TRP A 24 34.78 14.75 1.84
CA TRP A 24 34.01 14.01 2.84
C TRP A 24 32.56 14.51 2.92
N VAL A 25 32.38 15.83 3.05
CA VAL A 25 31.05 16.46 3.08
C VAL A 25 30.29 16.17 1.78
N GLY A 26 30.94 16.30 0.63
CA GLY A 26 30.35 15.99 -0.67
C GLY A 26 29.82 14.56 -0.74
N LYS A 27 30.58 13.56 -0.27
CA LYS A 27 30.09 12.17 -0.22
C LYS A 27 28.89 12.00 0.71
N THR A 28 28.92 12.61 1.90
CA THR A 28 27.82 12.50 2.86
C THR A 28 26.52 13.14 2.35
N LEU A 29 26.61 14.27 1.65
CA LEU A 29 25.44 14.93 1.07
C LEU A 29 24.81 14.10 -0.04
N ILE A 30 25.62 13.45 -0.90
CA ILE A 30 25.11 12.57 -1.96
C ILE A 30 24.37 11.37 -1.37
N SER A 31 24.90 10.74 -0.30
CA SER A 31 24.21 9.63 0.36
C SER A 31 22.91 10.09 1.04
N GLN A 32 22.91 11.28 1.65
CA GLN A 32 21.74 11.83 2.31
C GLN A 32 20.63 12.17 1.29
N GLN A 33 20.97 12.70 0.12
CA GLN A 33 19.98 12.98 -0.93
C GLN A 33 19.25 11.72 -1.39
N LYS A 34 19.97 10.63 -1.66
CA LYS A 34 19.36 9.34 -2.03
C LYS A 34 18.47 8.76 -0.94
N MET A 35 18.91 8.86 0.31
CA MET A 35 18.13 8.39 1.46
C MET A 35 16.82 9.18 1.60
N ILE A 36 16.86 10.50 1.42
CA ILE A 36 15.66 11.35 1.46
C ILE A 36 14.70 10.95 0.34
N GLU A 37 15.19 10.78 -0.89
CA GLU A 37 14.35 10.36 -2.02
C GLU A 37 13.66 9.02 -1.75
N GLU A 38 14.42 8.03 -1.30
CA GLU A 38 13.88 6.72 -0.95
C GLU A 38 12.82 6.80 0.17
N LEU A 39 13.08 7.57 1.23
CA LEU A 39 12.13 7.77 2.32
C LEU A 39 10.87 8.50 1.85
N THR A 40 11.00 9.50 0.98
CA THR A 40 9.83 10.20 0.43
C THR A 40 8.97 9.29 -0.43
N HIS A 41 9.59 8.45 -1.25
CA HIS A 41 8.87 7.49 -2.08
C HIS A 41 8.17 6.42 -1.25
N ARG A 42 8.83 5.90 -0.19
CA ARG A 42 8.21 4.97 0.77
C ARG A 42 7.00 5.60 1.46
N LYS A 43 7.15 6.83 1.96
CA LYS A 43 6.03 7.57 2.57
C LYS A 43 4.87 7.79 1.61
N MET A 44 5.15 8.08 0.34
CA MET A 44 4.10 8.25 -0.67
C MET A 44 3.35 6.94 -0.91
N LYS A 45 4.06 5.81 -1.03
CA LYS A 45 3.43 4.50 -1.17
C LYS A 45 2.58 4.12 0.03
N GLU A 46 3.12 4.28 1.24
CA GLU A 46 2.36 4.01 2.47
C GLU A 46 1.12 4.92 2.57
N ALA A 47 1.23 6.19 2.19
CA ALA A 47 0.08 7.09 2.15
C ALA A 47 -0.96 6.63 1.11
N GLU A 48 -0.54 6.19 -0.08
CA GLU A 48 -1.43 5.65 -1.09
C GLU A 48 -2.15 4.39 -0.58
N GLU A 49 -1.42 3.45 0.04
CA GLU A 49 -1.98 2.25 0.66
C GLU A 49 -3.01 2.60 1.75
N ILE A 50 -2.72 3.59 2.60
CA ILE A 50 -3.67 4.07 3.61
C ILE A 50 -4.95 4.58 2.93
N THR A 51 -4.83 5.41 1.89
CA THR A 51 -6.03 5.92 1.19
C THR A 51 -6.84 4.84 0.49
N GLN A 52 -6.19 3.79 -0.01
CA GLN A 52 -6.88 2.64 -0.61
C GLN A 52 -7.63 1.85 0.47
N LEU A 53 -6.98 1.56 1.61
CA LEU A 53 -7.60 0.86 2.73
C LEU A 53 -8.76 1.66 3.34
N GLU A 54 -8.63 2.98 3.45
CA GLU A 54 -9.72 3.85 3.91
C GLU A 54 -10.94 3.79 2.99
N LYS A 55 -10.74 3.76 1.66
CA LYS A 55 -11.83 3.57 0.70
C LYS A 55 -12.48 2.20 0.82
N GLU A 56 -11.67 1.16 0.95
CA GLU A 56 -12.18 -0.21 1.13
C GLU A 56 -13.00 -0.32 2.42
N ILE A 57 -12.55 0.31 3.52
CA ILE A 57 -13.30 0.41 4.77
C ILE A 57 -14.63 1.15 4.55
N GLU A 58 -14.62 2.26 3.80
CA GLU A 58 -15.86 3.01 3.49
C GLU A 58 -16.84 2.17 2.66
N GLU A 59 -16.36 1.45 1.66
CA GLU A 59 -17.15 0.53 0.84
C GLU A 59 -17.74 -0.61 1.68
N LEU A 60 -16.92 -1.27 2.49
CA LEU A 60 -17.36 -2.32 3.40
C LEU A 60 -18.36 -1.81 4.43
N ASN A 61 -18.18 -0.59 4.95
CA ASN A 61 -19.13 0.02 5.87
C ASN A 61 -20.47 0.31 5.19
N LYS A 62 -20.47 0.78 3.93
CA LYS A 62 -21.71 0.91 3.14
C LYS A 62 -22.36 -0.44 2.92
N GLU A 63 -21.59 -1.49 2.65
CA GLU A 63 -22.15 -2.84 2.55
C GLU A 63 -22.78 -3.30 3.88
N ILE A 64 -22.11 -3.06 5.01
CA ILE A 64 -22.60 -3.39 6.36
C ILE A 64 -23.87 -2.60 6.70
N GLU A 65 -23.92 -1.30 6.41
CA GLU A 65 -25.14 -0.49 6.61
C GLU A 65 -26.30 -1.04 5.76
N ASN A 66 -25.99 -1.55 4.56
CA ASN A 66 -26.95 -2.28 3.73
C ASN A 66 -27.19 -3.74 4.20
N LYS A 67 -26.44 -4.30 5.16
CA LYS A 67 -26.71 -5.66 5.69
C LYS A 67 -27.97 -5.73 6.55
N ASP A 68 -28.33 -4.63 7.20
CA ASP A 68 -29.62 -4.51 7.91
C ASP A 68 -30.79 -4.28 6.94
N SER A 69 -30.50 -4.09 5.64
CA SER A 69 -31.55 -4.06 4.63
C SER A 69 -32.15 -5.45 4.43
N LEU A 70 -33.48 -5.50 4.33
CA LEU A 70 -34.25 -6.72 4.08
C LEU A 70 -33.74 -7.54 2.88
N SER A 71 -33.11 -6.91 1.88
CA SER A 71 -32.58 -7.57 0.68
C SER A 71 -31.33 -8.41 0.97
N PHE A 72 -30.45 -7.98 1.87
CA PHE A 72 -29.27 -8.76 2.26
C PHE A 72 -29.68 -9.98 3.08
N ILE A 73 -30.58 -9.80 4.05
CA ILE A 73 -31.15 -10.90 4.84
C ILE A 73 -31.87 -11.91 3.93
N GLU A 74 -32.68 -11.43 2.98
CA GLU A 74 -33.34 -12.30 2.01
C GLU A 74 -32.34 -13.05 1.13
N LYS A 75 -31.25 -12.40 0.69
CA LYS A 75 -30.20 -13.03 -0.12
C LYS A 75 -29.50 -14.15 0.65
N VAL A 76 -29.04 -13.88 1.86
CA VAL A 76 -28.42 -14.90 2.73
C VAL A 76 -29.39 -16.03 3.04
N ALA A 77 -30.66 -15.71 3.33
CA ALA A 77 -31.68 -16.73 3.57
C ALA A 77 -31.94 -17.61 2.33
N ARG A 78 -31.89 -17.06 1.12
CA ARG A 78 -32.06 -17.81 -0.14
C ARG A 78 -30.83 -18.62 -0.53
N GLU A 79 -29.63 -18.05 -0.36
CA GLU A 79 -28.37 -18.66 -0.80
C GLU A 79 -27.86 -19.71 0.20
N ASP A 80 -27.78 -19.35 1.47
CA ASP A 80 -27.20 -20.20 2.51
C ASP A 80 -28.24 -21.10 3.17
N LEU A 81 -29.43 -20.55 3.47
CA LEU A 81 -30.50 -21.28 4.16
C LEU A 81 -31.55 -21.90 3.22
N ARG A 82 -31.46 -21.61 1.91
CA ARG A 82 -32.39 -22.11 0.87
C ARG A 82 -33.87 -21.86 1.21
N MET A 83 -34.14 -20.75 1.90
CA MET A 83 -35.47 -20.30 2.26
C MET A 83 -36.14 -19.58 1.08
N VAL A 84 -37.47 -19.59 1.06
CA VAL A 84 -38.30 -18.89 0.08
C VAL A 84 -39.40 -18.12 0.78
N ARG A 85 -39.98 -17.12 0.12
CA ARG A 85 -41.06 -16.32 0.72
C ARG A 85 -42.31 -17.18 0.98
N PRO A 86 -43.17 -16.79 1.94
CA PRO A 86 -44.47 -17.44 2.09
C PRO A 86 -45.22 -17.40 0.76
N ARG A 87 -45.56 -18.59 0.22
CA ARG A 87 -46.20 -18.85 -1.09
C ARG A 87 -45.26 -18.99 -2.31
N GLU A 88 -43.95 -19.03 -2.14
CA GLU A 88 -43.01 -19.43 -3.21
C GLU A 88 -42.63 -20.92 -3.06
N ILE A 89 -42.39 -21.61 -4.19
CA ILE A 89 -42.01 -23.02 -4.21
C ILE A 89 -40.68 -23.20 -4.96
N ILE A 90 -39.79 -24.03 -4.42
CA ILE A 90 -38.52 -24.39 -5.06
C ILE A 90 -38.75 -25.59 -5.97
N TYR A 91 -38.39 -25.49 -7.25
CA TYR A 91 -38.38 -26.63 -8.17
C TYR A 91 -37.02 -27.33 -8.13
N ILE A 92 -37.00 -28.61 -7.77
CA ILE A 92 -35.79 -29.44 -7.73
C ILE A 92 -35.92 -30.53 -8.79
N ASP A 93 -35.08 -30.48 -9.82
CA ASP A 93 -35.03 -31.52 -10.84
C ASP A 93 -34.28 -32.74 -10.31
N LYS A 94 -35.00 -33.84 -10.05
CA LYS A 94 -34.44 -35.07 -9.47
C LYS A 94 -33.39 -35.76 -10.35
N ASN A 95 -33.36 -35.47 -11.65
CA ASN A 95 -32.46 -36.14 -12.59
C ASN A 95 -31.10 -35.43 -12.75
N LYS A 96 -30.92 -34.28 -12.10
CA LYS A 96 -29.64 -33.55 -12.10
C LYS A 96 -28.68 -34.17 -11.06
N GLU A 97 -27.48 -34.53 -11.47
CA GLU A 97 -26.51 -35.18 -10.57
C GLU A 97 -26.04 -34.24 -9.44
N ASP A 98 -25.90 -32.95 -9.74
CA ASP A 98 -25.54 -31.88 -8.80
C ASP A 98 -26.76 -31.33 -8.05
N ASN A 99 -27.52 -32.20 -7.41
CA ASN A 99 -28.69 -31.83 -6.62
C ASN A 99 -28.31 -31.58 -5.15
N PRO A 100 -28.26 -30.32 -4.70
CA PRO A 100 -27.76 -30.01 -3.36
C PRO A 100 -28.79 -30.28 -2.24
N PHE A 101 -29.99 -30.77 -2.59
CA PHE A 101 -31.02 -31.22 -1.65
C PHE A 101 -31.06 -32.75 -1.47
N ARG A 102 -30.16 -33.49 -2.13
CA ARG A 102 -30.11 -34.97 -2.05
C ARG A 102 -29.64 -35.48 -0.68
N SER A 103 -28.85 -34.67 0.05
CA SER A 103 -28.23 -35.01 1.34
C SER A 103 -29.21 -34.97 2.53
N PHE A 104 -30.33 -34.25 2.44
CA PHE A 104 -31.29 -34.07 3.53
C PHE A 104 -32.37 -35.17 3.62
N ARG A 105 -32.29 -36.21 2.78
CA ARG A 105 -33.32 -37.25 2.65
C ARG A 105 -32.99 -38.56 3.39
N LYS A 106 -32.22 -38.50 4.47
CA LYS A 106 -31.89 -39.65 5.32
C LYS A 106 -32.68 -39.62 6.61
#